data_AF-A0A517SGY8-F1
#
_entry.id   AF-A0A517SGY8-F1
#
_cell.length_a   1.000
_cell.length_b   1.000
_cell.length_c   1.000
_cell.angle_alpha   90.00
_cell.angle_beta   90.00
_cell.angle_gamma   90.00
#
_symmetry.space_group_name_H-M   'P 1'
#
loop_
_entity.id
_entity.type
_entity.pdbx_description
1 polymer ?
#
loop_
_entity_poly.entity_id
_entity_poly.type
_entity_poly.pdbx_seq_one_letter_code
_entity_poly.pdbx_strand_id
1 'polypeptide(L)'
;MSQFVCLMYHDVCRREDLAPGGLCARLSPSIRSYSVTTEQFAAQVVAIGRDRWMDPRQLGTPDLPAPADSRPRVLLTFDDGWKGSIQEAGPILARAGARAILFVTTGLIGHPLFADEAMLRDLSTDVFEVGAHTVTHPFLAECTTERIRRELRDSRQTLEDILGRCVDCVSIPNGSVDQRVLDLASECGYEFVFTSETRMNASDGSPGPIGRVAVRSETSTENVVQWANGTLGAASWRRRALELPRRLLGPKRYRRLRSCALGEQRGQDDMAELVSENHRAEASLVSTH
;
A
#
# COMPACT_ATOMS: atom_id res chain seq x y z
N MET A 1 4.39 13.06 -22.58
CA MET A 1 4.20 13.22 -21.12
C MET A 1 4.77 12.00 -20.42
N SER A 2 5.59 12.20 -19.39
CA SER A 2 6.15 11.08 -18.62
C SER A 2 5.03 10.36 -17.86
N GLN A 3 5.09 9.04 -17.83
CA GLN A 3 4.13 8.18 -17.15
C GLN A 3 4.85 7.31 -16.13
N PHE A 4 4.10 6.83 -15.14
CA PHE A 4 4.61 5.87 -14.18
C PHE A 4 3.58 4.82 -13.78
N VAL A 5 4.10 3.66 -13.41
CA VAL A 5 3.35 2.55 -12.81
C VAL A 5 3.71 2.48 -11.35
N CYS A 6 2.70 2.35 -10.49
CA CYS A 6 2.90 2.14 -9.07
C CYS A 6 2.65 0.67 -8.73
N LEU A 7 3.66 -0.03 -8.21
CA LEU A 7 3.55 -1.41 -7.75
C LEU A 7 3.29 -1.42 -6.25
N MET A 8 2.26 -2.14 -5.83
CA MET A 8 1.75 -2.19 -4.47
C MET A 8 2.06 -3.56 -3.86
N TYR A 9 3.07 -3.58 -3.00
CA TYR A 9 3.43 -4.69 -2.13
C TYR A 9 2.78 -4.51 -0.76
N HIS A 10 2.75 -5.57 0.05
CA HIS A 10 2.40 -5.47 1.47
C HIS A 10 3.59 -6.00 2.27
N ASP A 11 3.62 -7.30 2.51
CA ASP A 11 4.68 -7.96 3.26
C ASP A 11 5.75 -8.59 2.34
N VAL A 12 7.00 -8.50 2.77
CA VAL A 12 8.13 -9.23 2.19
C VAL A 12 8.76 -10.07 3.28
N CYS A 13 8.59 -11.38 3.22
CA CYS A 13 8.94 -12.28 4.30
C CYS A 13 9.88 -13.40 3.85
N ARG A 14 10.52 -14.05 4.80
CA ARG A 14 11.32 -15.24 4.52
C ARG A 14 10.40 -16.42 4.29
N ARG A 15 10.88 -17.42 3.54
CA ARG A 15 10.11 -18.66 3.33
C ARG A 15 9.77 -19.38 4.63
N GLU A 16 10.66 -19.31 5.62
CA GLU A 16 10.45 -19.87 6.95
C GLU A 16 9.29 -19.22 7.70
N ASP A 17 9.01 -17.93 7.48
CA ASP A 17 7.88 -17.24 8.11
C ASP A 17 6.53 -17.76 7.59
N LEU A 18 6.49 -18.23 6.34
CA LEU A 18 5.30 -18.80 5.70
C LEU A 18 5.13 -20.30 5.94
N ALA A 19 6.16 -20.98 6.45
CA ALA A 19 6.13 -22.41 6.74
C ALA A 19 5.31 -22.70 8.01
N PRO A 20 4.81 -23.94 8.23
CA PRO A 20 4.13 -24.29 9.47
C PRO A 20 4.96 -23.96 10.72
N GLY A 21 4.39 -23.20 11.65
CA GLY A 21 5.08 -22.72 12.86
C GLY A 21 5.87 -21.41 12.67
N GLY A 22 5.98 -20.91 11.44
CA GLY A 22 6.56 -19.60 11.13
C GLY A 22 5.69 -18.44 11.61
N LEU A 23 6.28 -17.25 11.62
CA LEU A 23 5.66 -16.03 12.14
C LEU A 23 4.34 -15.68 11.42
N CYS A 24 4.28 -15.90 10.11
CA CYS A 24 3.15 -15.63 9.24
C CYS A 24 2.24 -16.87 9.03
N ALA A 25 2.54 -18.01 9.66
CA ALA A 25 1.82 -19.26 9.44
C ALA A 25 0.36 -19.23 9.91
N ARG A 26 0.08 -18.43 10.96
CA ARG A 26 -1.27 -18.28 11.54
C ARG A 26 -2.12 -17.23 10.83
N LEU A 27 -1.53 -16.45 9.93
CA LEU A 27 -2.27 -15.45 9.16
C LEU A 27 -3.27 -16.14 8.21
N SER A 28 -4.39 -15.46 8.00
CA SER A 28 -5.42 -15.94 7.09
C SER A 28 -4.88 -16.07 5.66
N PRO A 29 -5.47 -16.95 4.82
CA PRO A 29 -5.11 -17.01 3.40
C PRO A 29 -5.27 -15.68 2.66
N SER A 30 -6.21 -14.82 3.09
CA SER A 30 -6.42 -13.48 2.56
C SER A 30 -5.17 -12.61 2.72
N ILE A 31 -4.65 -12.52 3.94
CA ILE A 31 -3.46 -11.73 4.25
C ILE A 31 -2.23 -12.34 3.58
N ARG A 32 -2.06 -13.66 3.71
CA ARG A 32 -0.91 -14.38 3.11
C ARG A 32 -0.82 -14.25 1.60
N SER A 33 -1.94 -14.02 0.91
CA SER A 33 -1.93 -13.78 -0.54
C SER A 33 -1.17 -12.52 -0.96
N TYR A 34 -0.92 -11.60 -0.02
CA TYR A 34 -0.15 -10.37 -0.23
C TYR A 34 1.28 -10.44 0.33
N SER A 35 1.71 -11.59 0.85
CA SER A 35 3.10 -11.82 1.28
C SER A 35 3.93 -12.38 0.11
N VAL A 36 4.98 -11.66 -0.26
CA VAL A 36 5.95 -12.09 -1.29
C VAL A 36 7.23 -12.54 -0.60
N THR A 37 7.90 -13.58 -1.08
CA THR A 37 9.15 -14.00 -0.43
C THR A 37 10.30 -13.04 -0.74
N THR A 38 11.29 -12.94 0.15
CA THR A 38 12.50 -12.13 -0.07
C THR A 38 13.16 -12.42 -1.42
N GLU A 39 13.24 -13.70 -1.83
CA GLU A 39 13.83 -14.06 -3.13
C GLU A 39 12.97 -13.63 -4.32
N GLN A 40 11.65 -13.77 -4.22
CA GLN A 40 10.73 -13.32 -5.26
C GLN A 40 10.82 -11.80 -5.43
N PHE A 41 10.80 -11.05 -4.32
CA PHE A 41 10.93 -9.61 -4.34
C PHE A 41 12.28 -9.17 -4.93
N ALA A 42 13.38 -9.80 -4.52
CA ALA A 42 14.70 -9.52 -5.09
C ALA A 42 14.75 -9.76 -6.61
N ALA A 43 14.19 -10.87 -7.09
CA ALA A 43 14.15 -11.18 -8.52
C ALA A 43 13.32 -10.15 -9.30
N GLN A 44 12.19 -9.70 -8.75
CA GLN A 44 11.34 -8.67 -9.34
C GLN A 44 12.05 -7.31 -9.43
N VAL A 45 12.71 -6.87 -8.36
CA VAL A 45 13.48 -5.60 -8.32
C VAL A 45 14.63 -5.63 -9.33
N VAL A 46 15.38 -6.73 -9.40
CA VAL A 46 16.46 -6.90 -10.38
C VAL A 46 15.93 -6.85 -11.81
N ALA A 47 14.80 -7.51 -12.08
CA ALA A 47 14.22 -7.60 -13.41
C ALA A 47 13.63 -6.26 -13.93
N ILE A 48 13.20 -5.37 -13.04
CA ILE A 48 12.75 -4.03 -13.42
C ILE A 48 13.90 -3.20 -13.97
N GLY A 49 15.06 -3.20 -13.30
CA GLY A 49 16.25 -2.44 -13.71
C GLY A 49 16.38 -1.08 -13.03
N ARG A 50 17.63 -0.67 -12.75
CA ARG A 50 17.95 0.47 -11.86
C ARG A 50 17.61 1.86 -12.42
N ASP A 51 17.48 1.97 -13.74
CA ASP A 51 17.20 3.21 -14.46
C ASP A 51 15.70 3.56 -14.53
N ARG A 52 14.85 2.67 -14.00
CA ARG A 52 13.39 2.75 -14.13
C ARG A 52 12.71 3.40 -12.92
N TRP A 53 13.41 3.60 -11.82
CA TRP A 53 12.79 4.05 -10.57
C TRP A 53 12.25 5.48 -10.67
N MET A 54 11.09 5.68 -10.06
CA MET A 54 10.58 6.99 -9.69
C MET A 54 10.94 7.25 -8.23
N ASP A 55 11.54 8.41 -7.94
CA ASP A 55 11.71 8.85 -6.55
C ASP A 55 10.35 9.37 -6.05
N PRO A 56 9.81 8.84 -4.93
CA PRO A 56 8.56 9.34 -4.35
C PRO A 56 8.54 10.85 -4.12
N ARG A 57 9.68 11.48 -3.82
CA ARG A 57 9.79 12.93 -3.59
C ARG A 57 9.56 13.77 -4.85
N GLN A 58 9.49 13.12 -6.02
CA GLN A 58 9.19 13.75 -7.30
C GLN A 58 7.69 13.70 -7.63
N LEU A 59 6.85 13.11 -6.77
CA LEU A 59 5.40 13.19 -6.92
C LEU A 59 4.94 14.65 -7.01
N GLY A 60 3.97 14.93 -7.87
CA GLY A 60 3.49 16.28 -8.14
C GLY A 60 4.42 17.17 -8.97
N THR A 61 5.69 16.77 -9.22
CA THR A 61 6.60 17.56 -10.06
C THR A 61 6.13 17.50 -11.53
N PRO A 62 5.77 18.65 -12.14
CA PRO A 62 5.37 18.68 -13.55
C PRO A 62 6.56 18.39 -14.46
N ASP A 63 6.29 17.81 -15.62
CA ASP A 63 7.25 17.63 -16.72
C ASP A 63 8.53 16.86 -16.35
N LEU A 64 8.42 15.87 -15.46
CA LEU A 64 9.54 14.95 -15.20
C LEU A 64 10.09 14.38 -16.50
N PRO A 65 11.42 14.43 -16.74
CA PRO A 65 12.02 13.89 -17.95
C PRO A 65 11.64 12.42 -18.12
N ALA A 66 11.08 12.09 -19.27
CA ALA A 66 10.83 10.70 -19.64
C ALA A 66 12.16 9.93 -19.65
N PRO A 67 12.19 8.66 -19.22
CA PRO A 67 13.35 7.80 -19.41
C PRO A 67 13.77 7.76 -20.88
N ALA A 68 15.06 7.54 -21.15
CA ALA A 68 15.63 7.57 -22.51
C ALA A 68 14.95 6.57 -23.46
N ASP A 69 14.44 5.47 -22.93
CA ASP A 69 13.73 4.43 -23.65
C ASP A 69 12.20 4.64 -23.75
N SER A 70 11.70 5.78 -23.27
CA SER A 70 10.28 6.16 -23.20
C SER A 70 9.36 5.22 -22.42
N ARG A 71 9.90 4.19 -21.75
CA ARG A 71 9.10 3.29 -20.93
C ARG A 71 8.71 4.00 -19.62
N PRO A 72 7.57 3.67 -18.98
CA PRO A 72 7.07 4.40 -17.80
C PRO A 72 7.96 4.20 -16.57
N ARG A 73 8.13 5.18 -15.70
CA ARG A 73 8.87 4.96 -14.45
C ARG A 73 8.11 4.00 -13.52
N VAL A 74 8.80 3.46 -12.52
CA VAL A 74 8.23 2.54 -11.53
C VAL A 74 8.35 3.15 -10.13
N LEU A 75 7.20 3.36 -9.49
CA LEU A 75 7.10 3.72 -8.07
C LEU A 75 6.76 2.46 -7.27
N LEU A 76 7.47 2.23 -6.17
CA LEU A 76 7.21 1.12 -5.26
C LEU A 76 6.51 1.62 -4.01
N THR A 77 5.48 0.89 -3.58
CA THR A 77 4.76 1.18 -2.34
C THR A 77 4.52 -0.10 -1.55
N PHE A 78 4.56 -0.01 -0.23
CA PHE A 78 4.26 -1.08 0.70
C PHE A 78 3.12 -0.65 1.62
N ASP A 79 2.04 -1.41 1.66
CA ASP A 79 0.90 -1.13 2.55
C ASP A 79 1.07 -1.80 3.94
N ASP A 80 0.29 -1.31 4.91
CA ASP A 80 0.14 -1.73 6.31
C ASP A 80 1.31 -1.52 7.29
N GLY A 81 2.55 -1.37 6.81
CA GLY A 81 3.70 -1.19 7.70
C GLY A 81 4.28 -2.49 8.26
N TRP A 82 4.25 -3.59 7.49
CA TRP A 82 4.86 -4.86 7.89
C TRP A 82 6.36 -4.72 8.20
N LYS A 83 6.86 -5.43 9.22
CA LYS A 83 8.30 -5.44 9.54
C LYS A 83 9.13 -5.98 8.37
N GLY A 84 8.60 -6.97 7.65
CA GLY A 84 9.24 -7.56 6.48
C GLY A 84 9.50 -6.55 5.36
N SER A 85 8.58 -5.62 5.13
CA SER A 85 8.74 -4.52 4.16
C SER A 85 9.93 -3.62 4.48
N ILE A 86 10.34 -3.54 5.74
CA ILE A 86 11.52 -2.76 6.15
C ILE A 86 12.76 -3.64 6.15
N GLN A 87 12.71 -4.75 6.88
CA GLN A 87 13.89 -5.57 7.21
C GLN A 87 14.37 -6.42 6.03
N GLU A 88 13.46 -6.95 5.23
CA GLU A 88 13.78 -7.81 4.09
C GLU A 88 13.86 -7.00 2.80
N ALA A 89 12.87 -6.15 2.53
CA ALA A 89 12.86 -5.35 1.30
C ALA A 89 13.80 -4.14 1.33
N GLY A 90 14.00 -3.47 2.47
CA GLY A 90 14.85 -2.29 2.59
C GLY A 90 16.29 -2.47 2.06
N PRO A 91 17.02 -3.52 2.47
CA PRO A 91 18.37 -3.78 1.95
C PRO A 91 18.40 -4.07 0.44
N ILE A 92 17.35 -4.67 -0.11
CA ILE A 92 17.23 -4.94 -1.56
C ILE A 92 17.02 -3.63 -2.32
N LEU A 93 16.12 -2.77 -1.84
CA LEU A 93 15.85 -1.46 -2.41
C LEU A 93 17.10 -0.57 -2.40
N ALA A 94 17.79 -0.51 -1.26
CA ALA A 94 19.04 0.26 -1.12
C ALA A 94 20.11 -0.19 -2.13
N ARG A 95 20.32 -1.51 -2.28
CA ARG A 95 21.26 -2.04 -3.29
C ARG A 95 20.83 -1.72 -4.71
N ALA A 96 19.53 -1.68 -4.99
CA ALA A 96 18.98 -1.38 -6.31
C ALA A 96 18.92 0.13 -6.62
N GLY A 97 19.22 1.00 -5.66
CA GLY A 97 19.02 2.45 -5.80
C GLY A 97 17.55 2.85 -5.91
N ALA A 98 16.65 2.03 -5.37
CA ALA A 98 15.21 2.25 -5.41
C ALA A 98 14.75 2.91 -4.11
N ARG A 99 13.75 3.78 -4.23
CA ARG A 99 13.00 4.34 -3.11
C ARG A 99 11.55 3.87 -3.17
N ALA A 100 10.92 3.77 -2.01
CA ALA A 100 9.55 3.36 -1.87
C ALA A 100 8.79 4.22 -0.87
N ILE A 101 7.46 4.17 -0.91
CA ILE A 101 6.60 4.69 0.16
C ILE A 101 6.14 3.53 1.03
N LEU A 102 6.35 3.61 2.33
CA LEU A 102 5.77 2.72 3.32
C LEU A 102 4.49 3.38 3.88
N PHE A 103 3.33 2.81 3.58
CA PHE A 103 2.05 3.23 4.15
C PHE A 103 1.78 2.44 5.43
N VAL A 104 1.56 3.15 6.53
CA VAL A 104 1.45 2.55 7.87
C VAL A 104 0.02 2.66 8.39
N THR A 105 -0.57 1.51 8.76
CA THR A 105 -1.83 1.47 9.51
C THR A 105 -1.50 1.72 10.98
N THR A 106 -1.83 2.90 11.52
CA THR A 106 -1.25 3.32 12.81
C THR A 106 -1.71 2.49 14.01
N GLY A 107 -2.90 1.88 13.95
CA GLY A 107 -3.38 0.94 14.98
C GLY A 107 -2.64 -0.40 15.02
N LEU A 108 -1.75 -0.67 14.06
CA LEU A 108 -0.89 -1.86 14.05
C LEU A 108 0.53 -1.57 14.54
N ILE A 109 0.87 -0.30 14.82
CA ILE A 109 2.20 0.04 15.34
C ILE A 109 2.45 -0.71 16.65
N GLY A 110 3.62 -1.33 16.76
CA GLY A 110 4.01 -2.12 17.94
C GLY A 110 3.52 -3.57 17.94
N HIS A 111 2.59 -3.94 17.05
CA HIS A 111 2.19 -5.33 16.88
C HIS A 111 3.40 -6.17 16.39
N PRO A 112 3.60 -7.43 16.85
CA PRO A 112 4.82 -8.20 16.54
C PRO A 112 5.18 -8.33 15.05
N LEU A 113 4.18 -8.28 14.17
CA LEU A 113 4.32 -8.39 12.71
C LEU A 113 4.58 -7.07 11.99
N PHE A 114 4.30 -5.93 12.63
CA PHE A 114 4.32 -4.60 12.02
C PHE A 114 5.35 -3.70 12.70
N ALA A 115 5.76 -2.63 12.03
CA ALA A 115 6.75 -1.70 12.55
C ALA A 115 6.34 -1.13 13.91
N ASP A 116 7.29 -1.01 14.83
CA ASP A 116 7.12 -0.23 16.04
C ASP A 116 7.60 1.21 15.83
N GLU A 117 7.37 2.08 16.81
CA GLU A 117 7.79 3.49 16.71
C GLU A 117 9.31 3.66 16.53
N ALA A 118 10.12 2.81 17.14
CA ALA A 118 11.57 2.91 17.04
C ALA A 118 12.02 2.59 15.61
N MET A 119 11.47 1.53 15.01
CA MET A 119 11.69 1.19 13.60
C MET A 119 11.28 2.32 12.66
N LEU A 120 10.16 3.01 12.94
CA LEU A 120 9.70 4.14 12.13
C LEU A 120 10.58 5.39 12.30
N ARG A 121 11.01 5.69 13.54
CA ARG A 121 11.95 6.79 13.84
C ARG A 121 13.29 6.63 13.15
N ASP A 122 13.82 5.40 13.16
CA ASP A 122 15.15 5.09 12.61
C ASP A 122 15.11 4.71 11.12
N LEU A 123 13.94 4.82 10.47
CA LEU A 123 13.76 4.42 9.08
C LEU A 123 14.58 5.32 8.15
N SER A 124 15.46 4.70 7.35
CA SER A 124 16.29 5.45 6.41
C SER A 124 15.44 6.16 5.36
N THR A 125 15.49 7.49 5.40
CA THR A 125 14.82 8.35 4.43
C THR A 125 15.35 8.14 3.02
N ASP A 126 16.56 7.59 2.87
CA ASP A 126 17.14 7.28 1.56
C ASP A 126 16.51 6.07 0.87
N VAL A 127 15.71 5.29 1.58
CA VAL A 127 14.99 4.12 1.05
C VAL A 127 13.49 4.34 1.12
N PHE A 128 12.98 4.86 2.26
CA PHE A 128 11.55 4.97 2.49
C PHE A 128 11.11 6.42 2.77
N GLU A 129 10.09 6.84 2.03
CA GLU A 129 9.14 7.83 2.52
C GLU A 129 8.04 7.13 3.32
N VAL A 130 7.44 7.82 4.29
CA VAL A 130 6.34 7.26 5.10
C VAL A 130 5.03 7.98 4.77
N GLY A 131 4.00 7.20 4.51
CA GLY A 131 2.63 7.65 4.32
C GLY A 131 1.67 6.99 5.31
N ALA A 132 0.46 7.52 5.42
CA ALA A 132 -0.58 6.94 6.27
C ALA A 132 -1.39 5.86 5.54
N HIS A 133 -1.87 4.87 6.29
CA HIS A 133 -2.84 3.88 5.83
C HIS A 133 -4.07 3.80 6.74
N THR A 134 -4.50 4.96 7.27
CA THR A 134 -5.56 5.11 8.29
C THR A 134 -5.19 4.51 9.65
N VAL A 135 -6.09 4.59 10.64
CA VAL A 135 -5.85 4.07 11.98
C VAL A 135 -6.21 2.58 12.03
N THR A 136 -7.42 2.23 11.60
CA THR A 136 -7.94 0.86 11.76
C THR A 136 -8.26 0.16 10.43
N HIS A 137 -7.66 0.64 9.34
CA HIS A 137 -7.80 0.07 8.00
C HIS A 137 -9.27 -0.03 7.46
N PRO A 138 -10.26 0.83 7.78
CA PRO A 138 -11.65 0.59 7.37
C PRO A 138 -11.89 0.78 5.86
N PHE A 139 -12.98 0.21 5.34
CA PHE A 139 -13.55 0.61 4.05
C PHE A 139 -14.11 2.04 4.13
N LEU A 140 -13.27 3.06 3.94
CA LEU A 140 -13.64 4.47 4.19
C LEU A 140 -14.92 4.94 3.48
N ALA A 141 -15.17 4.53 2.23
CA ALA A 141 -16.40 4.90 1.53
C ALA A 141 -17.70 4.36 2.18
N GLU A 142 -17.60 3.38 3.09
CA GLU A 142 -18.73 2.84 3.86
C GLU A 142 -18.89 3.51 5.23
N CYS A 143 -17.93 4.33 5.63
CA CYS A 143 -17.94 5.04 6.90
C CYS A 143 -18.76 6.35 6.84
N THR A 144 -19.11 6.85 8.03
CA THR A 144 -19.64 8.21 8.20
C THR A 144 -18.52 9.23 7.98
N THR A 145 -18.88 10.46 7.61
CA THR A 145 -17.94 11.57 7.41
C THR A 145 -17.03 11.78 8.64
N GLU A 146 -17.58 11.68 9.84
CA GLU A 146 -16.86 11.84 11.11
C GLU A 146 -15.86 10.70 11.35
N ARG A 147 -16.21 9.47 10.95
CA ARG A 147 -15.26 8.35 11.04
C ARG A 147 -14.14 8.51 10.01
N ILE A 148 -14.46 8.87 8.76
CA ILE A 148 -13.45 9.12 7.72
C ILE A 148 -12.46 10.20 8.17
N ARG A 149 -12.96 11.34 8.67
CA ARG A 149 -12.11 12.44 9.13
C ARG A 149 -11.19 12.02 10.28
N ARG A 150 -11.69 11.26 11.26
CA ARG A 150 -10.87 10.75 12.37
C ARG A 150 -9.79 9.79 11.87
N GLU A 151 -10.16 8.81 11.06
CA GLU A 151 -9.21 7.85 10.48
C GLU A 151 -8.06 8.54 9.73
N LEU A 152 -8.38 9.57 8.95
CA LEU A 152 -7.40 10.30 8.15
C LEU A 152 -6.55 11.23 9.00
N ARG A 153 -7.17 12.06 9.84
CA ARG A 153 -6.45 13.05 10.68
C ARG A 153 -5.60 12.37 11.74
N ASP A 154 -6.17 11.42 12.47
CA ASP A 154 -5.50 10.84 13.64
C ASP A 154 -4.32 9.97 13.19
N SER A 155 -4.44 9.23 12.07
CA SER A 155 -3.28 8.50 11.50
C SER A 155 -2.17 9.42 11.00
N ARG A 156 -2.52 10.57 10.40
CA ARG A 156 -1.54 11.59 10.00
C ARG A 156 -0.78 12.10 11.23
N GLN A 157 -1.52 12.54 12.24
CA GLN A 157 -0.95 13.11 13.47
C GLN A 157 -0.04 12.13 14.17
N THR A 158 -0.47 10.88 14.37
CA THR A 158 0.35 9.84 15.00
C THR A 158 1.69 9.65 14.27
N LEU A 159 1.68 9.62 12.94
CA LEU A 159 2.92 9.46 12.18
C LEU A 159 3.79 10.73 12.22
N GLU A 160 3.20 11.92 12.15
CA GLU A 160 3.96 13.18 12.28
C GLU A 160 4.61 13.29 13.67
N ASP A 161 3.93 12.85 14.73
CA ASP A 161 4.47 12.82 16.10
C ASP A 161 5.66 11.85 16.23
N ILE A 162 5.59 10.69 15.59
CA ILE A 162 6.67 9.69 15.60
C ILE A 162 7.86 10.18 14.76
N LEU A 163 7.60 10.71 13.56
CA LEU A 163 8.62 10.99 12.56
C LEU A 163 9.24 12.39 12.69
N GLY A 164 8.57 13.32 13.36
CA GLY A 164 8.99 14.72 13.48
C GLY A 164 8.97 15.50 12.16
N ARG A 165 8.22 15.03 11.16
CA ARG A 165 8.10 15.63 9.81
C ARG A 165 6.72 15.40 9.22
N CYS A 166 6.38 16.17 8.19
CA CYS A 166 5.08 16.10 7.51
C CYS A 166 4.82 14.75 6.85
N VAL A 167 3.54 14.34 6.86
CA VAL A 167 3.05 13.14 6.17
C VAL A 167 1.98 13.55 5.17
N ASP A 168 2.38 13.59 3.89
CA ASP A 168 1.55 14.17 2.81
C ASP A 168 0.91 13.10 1.92
N CYS A 169 1.27 11.83 2.10
CA CYS A 169 0.74 10.70 1.33
C CYS A 169 -0.21 9.84 2.18
N VAL A 170 -1.34 9.43 1.59
CA VAL A 170 -2.25 8.43 2.18
C VAL A 170 -2.61 7.35 1.17
N SER A 171 -2.54 6.10 1.60
CA SER A 171 -3.09 4.95 0.87
C SER A 171 -4.48 4.64 1.44
N ILE A 172 -5.49 4.50 0.59
CA ILE A 172 -6.85 4.20 1.03
C ILE A 172 -7.05 2.69 1.10
N PRO A 173 -7.38 2.11 2.28
CA PRO A 173 -7.61 0.68 2.44
C PRO A 173 -8.57 0.12 1.38
N ASN A 174 -8.14 -0.98 0.74
CA ASN A 174 -8.87 -1.66 -0.35
C ASN A 174 -9.24 -0.75 -1.56
N GLY A 175 -8.68 0.46 -1.65
CA GLY A 175 -9.10 1.48 -2.62
C GLY A 175 -10.56 1.91 -2.43
N SER A 176 -11.10 1.83 -1.21
CA SER A 176 -12.49 2.19 -0.88
C SER A 176 -12.69 3.70 -0.85
N VAL A 177 -12.70 4.29 -2.05
CA VAL A 177 -12.75 5.73 -2.24
C VAL A 177 -14.10 6.18 -2.83
N ASP A 178 -14.54 7.36 -2.41
CA ASP A 178 -15.58 8.19 -3.05
C ASP A 178 -15.14 9.67 -2.94
N GLN A 179 -15.94 10.60 -3.48
CA GLN A 179 -15.57 12.02 -3.45
C GLN A 179 -15.40 12.56 -2.02
N ARG A 180 -16.21 12.08 -1.05
CA ARG A 180 -16.10 12.51 0.35
C ARG A 180 -14.76 12.11 0.93
N VAL A 181 -14.27 10.91 0.61
CA VAL A 181 -12.94 10.44 1.07
C VAL A 181 -11.83 11.33 0.50
N LEU A 182 -11.91 11.71 -0.78
CA LEU A 182 -10.91 12.57 -1.42
C LEU A 182 -10.90 13.99 -0.81
N ASP A 183 -12.09 14.60 -0.65
CA ASP A 183 -12.23 15.94 -0.07
C ASP A 183 -11.70 15.96 1.37
N LEU A 184 -12.08 14.97 2.19
CA LEU A 184 -11.62 14.85 3.57
C LEU A 184 -10.13 14.56 3.69
N ALA A 185 -9.54 13.81 2.74
CA ALA A 185 -8.09 13.59 2.72
C ALA A 185 -7.35 14.91 2.46
N SER A 186 -7.83 15.72 1.52
CA SER A 186 -7.29 17.05 1.25
C SER A 186 -7.48 17.99 2.45
N GLU A 187 -8.67 18.01 3.08
CA GLU A 187 -8.93 18.77 4.32
C GLU A 187 -7.99 18.38 5.47
N CYS A 188 -7.60 17.11 5.56
CA CYS A 188 -6.67 16.62 6.58
C CYS A 188 -5.20 16.87 6.24
N GLY A 189 -4.89 17.49 5.09
CA GLY A 189 -3.54 17.86 4.69
C GLY A 189 -2.78 16.79 3.88
N TYR A 190 -3.48 15.79 3.32
CA TYR A 190 -2.85 14.87 2.37
C TYR A 190 -2.83 15.46 0.95
N GLU A 191 -1.66 15.49 0.34
CA GLU A 191 -1.45 15.93 -1.04
C GLU A 191 -1.66 14.78 -2.03
N PHE A 192 -1.20 13.58 -1.69
CA PHE A 192 -1.23 12.42 -2.60
C PHE A 192 -2.09 11.30 -2.01
N VAL A 193 -3.15 10.94 -2.73
CA VAL A 193 -4.05 9.83 -2.35
C VAL A 193 -3.81 8.63 -3.26
N PHE A 194 -3.47 7.49 -2.68
CA PHE A 194 -3.24 6.24 -3.39
C PHE A 194 -4.44 5.30 -3.25
N THR A 195 -4.74 4.58 -4.32
CA THR A 195 -5.85 3.62 -4.39
C THR A 195 -5.39 2.30 -4.97
N SER A 196 -6.24 1.28 -4.89
CA SER A 196 -5.99 -0.01 -5.54
C SER A 196 -6.47 -0.05 -7.00
N GLU A 197 -6.78 1.08 -7.66
CA GLU A 197 -7.17 1.12 -9.07
C GLU A 197 -5.97 0.83 -10.00
N THR A 198 -6.07 -0.15 -10.88
CA THR A 198 -4.98 -0.55 -11.78
C THR A 198 -5.02 0.33 -13.01
N ARG A 199 -4.11 1.30 -13.06
CA ARG A 199 -3.98 2.26 -14.16
C ARG A 199 -2.54 2.74 -14.30
N MET A 200 -2.24 3.25 -15.48
CA MET A 200 -1.07 4.08 -15.72
C MET A 200 -1.32 5.46 -15.10
N ASN A 201 -0.30 6.05 -14.49
CA ASN A 201 -0.39 7.39 -13.92
C ASN A 201 0.39 8.38 -14.79
N ALA A 202 -0.14 9.59 -14.92
CA ALA A 202 0.55 10.70 -15.58
C ALA A 202 1.47 11.42 -14.58
N SER A 203 2.61 11.91 -15.04
CA SER A 203 3.54 12.76 -14.26
C SER A 203 3.41 14.24 -14.63
N ASP A 204 2.22 14.68 -15.02
CA ASP A 204 1.94 16.04 -15.50
C ASP A 204 1.46 16.99 -14.40
N GLY A 205 1.56 16.56 -13.14
CA GLY A 205 1.05 17.31 -11.99
C GLY A 205 -0.48 17.38 -11.91
N SER A 206 -1.21 16.62 -12.75
CA SER A 206 -2.66 16.61 -12.71
C SER A 206 -3.18 16.09 -11.36
N PRO A 207 -4.14 16.80 -10.73
CA PRO A 207 -4.68 16.38 -9.44
C PRO A 207 -5.52 15.11 -9.60
N GLY A 208 -5.40 14.19 -8.64
CA GLY A 208 -6.27 13.02 -8.58
C GLY A 208 -5.63 11.84 -7.87
N PRO A 209 -6.42 10.78 -7.60
CA PRO A 209 -5.90 9.60 -6.95
C PRO A 209 -4.92 8.85 -7.85
N ILE A 210 -3.84 8.37 -7.23
CA ILE A 210 -2.81 7.54 -7.86
C ILE A 210 -3.26 6.08 -7.83
N GLY A 211 -3.30 5.46 -9.00
CA GLY A 211 -3.64 4.05 -9.14
C GLY A 211 -2.43 3.14 -8.98
N ARG A 212 -2.65 1.92 -8.49
CA ARG A 212 -1.62 0.93 -8.21
C ARG A 212 -1.96 -0.46 -8.72
N VAL A 213 -0.92 -1.25 -8.97
CA VAL A 213 -1.00 -2.66 -9.36
C VAL A 213 -0.57 -3.51 -8.17
N ALA A 214 -1.50 -4.28 -7.62
CA ALA A 214 -1.22 -5.17 -6.49
C ALA A 214 -0.29 -6.31 -6.91
N VAL A 215 0.83 -6.45 -6.20
CA VAL A 215 1.70 -7.62 -6.30
C VAL A 215 1.30 -8.60 -5.20
N ARG A 216 1.02 -9.82 -5.61
CA ARG A 216 0.57 -10.94 -4.75
C ARG A 216 1.60 -12.06 -4.75
N SER A 217 1.47 -13.00 -3.81
CA SER A 217 2.35 -14.18 -3.69
C SER A 217 2.49 -15.01 -4.98
N GLU A 218 1.41 -15.07 -5.78
CA GLU A 218 1.38 -15.77 -7.07
C GLU A 218 1.90 -14.92 -8.26
N THR A 219 2.27 -13.66 -8.03
CA THR A 219 2.71 -12.76 -9.11
C THR A 219 4.13 -13.13 -9.55
N SER A 220 4.25 -13.63 -10.77
CA SER A 220 5.55 -13.94 -11.36
C SER A 220 6.37 -12.68 -11.65
N THR A 221 7.69 -12.85 -11.71
CA THR A 221 8.62 -11.80 -12.17
C THR A 221 8.25 -11.29 -13.56
N GLU A 222 7.80 -12.16 -14.46
CA GLU A 222 7.37 -11.78 -15.81
C GLU A 222 6.17 -10.85 -15.78
N ASN A 223 5.16 -11.12 -14.93
CA ASN A 223 4.01 -10.23 -14.77
C ASN A 223 4.45 -8.84 -14.28
N VAL A 224 5.36 -8.79 -13.30
CA VAL A 224 5.90 -7.51 -12.80
C VAL A 224 6.62 -6.74 -13.90
N VAL A 225 7.45 -7.40 -14.71
CA VAL A 225 8.15 -6.77 -15.84
C VAL A 225 7.16 -6.26 -16.89
N GLN A 226 6.12 -7.04 -17.22
CA GLN A 226 5.08 -6.60 -18.14
C GLN A 226 4.36 -5.35 -17.63
N TRP A 227 4.01 -5.29 -16.34
CA TRP A 227 3.39 -4.11 -15.74
C TRP A 227 4.34 -2.92 -15.69
N ALA A 228 5.60 -3.12 -15.31
CA ALA A 228 6.64 -2.09 -15.30
C ALA A 228 6.94 -1.52 -16.70
N ASN A 229 6.64 -2.27 -17.77
CA ASN A 229 6.72 -1.81 -19.16
C ASN A 229 5.42 -1.16 -19.66
N GLY A 230 4.40 -1.03 -18.80
CA GLY A 230 3.12 -0.41 -19.11
C GLY A 230 2.07 -1.33 -19.73
N THR A 231 2.34 -2.63 -19.84
CA THR A 231 1.39 -3.64 -20.32
C THR A 231 0.43 -4.03 -19.21
N LEU A 232 -0.43 -3.08 -18.80
CA LEU A 232 -1.43 -3.31 -17.76
C LEU A 232 -2.62 -4.14 -18.27
N GLY A 233 -2.81 -4.23 -19.59
CA GLY A 233 -3.98 -4.81 -20.26
C GLY A 233 -4.43 -6.19 -19.78
N ALA A 234 -3.52 -7.14 -19.54
CA ALA A 234 -3.90 -8.48 -19.05
C ALA A 234 -4.46 -8.43 -17.60
N ALA A 235 -3.93 -7.56 -16.75
CA ALA A 235 -4.46 -7.28 -15.41
C ALA A 235 -5.76 -6.45 -15.48
N SER A 236 -5.86 -5.54 -16.45
CA SER A 236 -7.03 -4.71 -16.68
C SER A 236 -8.22 -5.51 -17.22
N TRP A 237 -8.05 -6.47 -18.14
CA TRP A 237 -9.14 -7.22 -18.76
C TRP A 237 -9.87 -8.14 -17.79
N ARG A 238 -9.15 -8.89 -16.94
CA ARG A 238 -9.76 -9.66 -15.84
C ARG A 238 -10.59 -8.77 -14.92
N ARG A 239 -10.13 -7.55 -14.66
CA ARG A 239 -10.80 -6.56 -13.80
C ARG A 239 -11.99 -5.86 -14.47
N ARG A 240 -11.88 -5.53 -15.76
CA ARG A 240 -12.94 -4.91 -16.59
C ARG A 240 -14.10 -5.87 -16.89
N ALA A 241 -13.79 -7.16 -17.08
CA ALA A 241 -14.82 -8.21 -17.19
C ALA A 241 -15.64 -8.31 -15.90
N LEU A 242 -14.98 -8.13 -14.75
CA LEU A 242 -15.65 -8.00 -13.46
C LEU A 242 -16.37 -6.65 -13.28
N GLU A 243 -16.12 -5.60 -14.08
CA GLU A 243 -16.78 -4.27 -13.96
C GLU A 243 -18.11 -4.14 -14.72
N LEU A 244 -18.43 -5.05 -15.64
CA LEU A 244 -19.74 -5.12 -16.30
C LEU A 244 -20.94 -5.13 -15.31
N PRO A 245 -20.91 -5.88 -14.19
CA PRO A 245 -21.94 -5.80 -13.16
C PRO A 245 -22.04 -4.44 -12.44
N ARG A 246 -21.00 -3.59 -12.46
CA ARG A 246 -20.97 -2.27 -11.80
C ARG A 246 -21.99 -1.31 -12.41
N ARG A 247 -22.18 -1.38 -13.73
CA ARG A 247 -23.15 -0.58 -14.48
C ARG A 247 -24.59 -1.06 -14.29
N LEU A 248 -24.79 -2.32 -13.89
CA LEU A 248 -26.11 -2.94 -13.71
C LEU A 248 -26.60 -2.93 -12.26
N LEU A 249 -25.71 -3.04 -11.27
CA LEU A 249 -26.08 -3.25 -9.85
C LEU A 249 -25.93 -2.00 -8.97
N GLY A 250 -25.30 -0.95 -9.48
CA GLY A 250 -24.96 0.26 -8.72
C GLY A 250 -23.72 0.10 -7.83
N PRO A 251 -23.05 1.22 -7.47
CA PRO A 251 -21.70 1.21 -6.90
C PRO A 251 -21.57 0.55 -5.51
N LYS A 252 -22.64 0.50 -4.71
CA LYS A 252 -22.65 -0.17 -3.39
C LYS A 252 -22.78 -1.69 -3.50
N ARG A 253 -23.71 -2.19 -4.32
CA ARG A 253 -23.93 -3.65 -4.51
C ARG A 253 -22.78 -4.29 -5.28
N TYR A 254 -22.22 -3.56 -6.24
CA TYR A 254 -21.02 -3.98 -6.96
C TYR A 254 -19.81 -4.14 -6.03
N ARG A 255 -19.56 -3.16 -5.14
CA ARG A 255 -18.47 -3.25 -4.17
C ARG A 255 -18.64 -4.45 -3.24
N ARG A 256 -19.84 -4.70 -2.70
CA ARG A 256 -20.11 -5.90 -1.88
C ARG A 256 -19.90 -7.21 -2.63
N LEU A 257 -20.38 -7.32 -3.87
CA LEU A 257 -20.18 -8.52 -4.69
C LEU A 257 -18.70 -8.74 -5.02
N ARG A 258 -17.99 -7.68 -5.38
CA ARG A 258 -16.56 -7.72 -5.69
C ARG A 258 -15.73 -8.06 -4.44
N SER A 259 -16.06 -7.47 -3.31
CA SER A 259 -15.35 -7.70 -2.06
C SER A 259 -15.55 -9.12 -1.53
N CYS A 260 -16.70 -9.75 -1.81
CA CYS A 260 -16.90 -11.18 -1.58
C CYS A 260 -16.12 -12.05 -2.58
N ALA A 261 -16.18 -11.72 -3.88
CA ALA A 261 -15.55 -12.52 -4.94
C ALA A 261 -14.01 -12.49 -4.91
N LEU A 262 -13.41 -11.39 -4.44
CA LEU A 262 -11.95 -11.22 -4.32
C LEU A 262 -11.43 -11.51 -2.90
N GLY A 263 -12.30 -11.90 -1.96
CA GLY A 263 -11.93 -12.13 -0.56
C GLY A 263 -11.57 -10.86 0.24
N GLU A 264 -11.81 -9.66 -0.32
CA GLU A 264 -11.47 -8.37 0.32
C GLU A 264 -12.26 -8.14 1.63
N GLN A 265 -13.52 -8.59 1.75
CA GLN A 265 -14.26 -8.51 3.04
C GLN A 265 -13.60 -9.35 4.12
N ARG A 266 -13.19 -10.57 3.77
CA ARG A 266 -12.52 -11.46 4.73
C ARG A 266 -11.17 -10.87 5.15
N GLY A 267 -10.38 -10.39 4.18
CA GLY A 267 -9.14 -9.69 4.49
C GLY A 267 -9.33 -8.44 5.36
N GLN A 268 -10.43 -7.71 5.16
CA GLN A 268 -10.77 -6.57 6.01
C GLN A 268 -11.04 -6.99 7.46
N ASP A 269 -11.86 -8.02 7.65
CA ASP A 269 -12.19 -8.53 8.98
C ASP A 269 -10.92 -9.06 9.67
N ASP A 270 -10.06 -9.76 8.94
CA ASP A 270 -8.78 -10.28 9.44
C ASP A 270 -7.84 -9.12 9.88
N MET A 271 -7.74 -8.04 9.10
CA MET A 271 -6.93 -6.87 9.47
C MET A 271 -7.51 -6.11 10.67
N ALA A 272 -8.85 -5.99 10.75
CA ALA A 272 -9.52 -5.38 11.90
C ALA A 272 -9.35 -6.20 13.18
N GLU A 273 -9.26 -7.53 13.06
CA GLU A 273 -8.93 -8.43 14.17
C GLU A 273 -7.53 -8.15 14.70
N LEU A 274 -6.52 -8.06 13.82
CA LEU A 274 -5.13 -7.71 14.23
C LEU A 274 -5.04 -6.36 14.95
N VAL A 275 -5.73 -5.32 14.45
CA VAL A 275 -5.81 -4.01 15.13
C VAL A 275 -6.45 -4.15 16.51
N SER A 276 -7.51 -4.94 16.62
CA SER A 276 -8.23 -5.16 17.88
C SER A 276 -7.38 -5.95 18.89
N GLU A 277 -6.62 -6.94 18.42
CA GLU A 277 -5.65 -7.69 19.22
C GLU A 277 -4.55 -6.79 19.77
N ASN A 278 -4.00 -5.91 18.91
CA ASN A 278 -2.95 -4.97 19.30
C ASN A 278 -3.42 -4.02 20.42
N HIS A 279 -4.57 -3.36 20.26
CA HIS A 279 -5.11 -2.47 21.29
C HIS A 279 -5.40 -3.19 22.62
N ARG A 280 -5.83 -4.46 22.60
CA ARG A 280 -6.05 -5.26 23.82
C ARG A 280 -4.74 -5.57 24.55
N ALA A 281 -3.67 -5.84 23.79
CA ALA A 281 -2.35 -6.07 24.36
C ALA A 281 -1.81 -4.81 25.05
N GLU A 282 -1.91 -3.65 24.39
CA GLU A 282 -1.50 -2.36 24.97
C GLU A 282 -2.27 -2.01 26.24
N ALA A 283 -3.61 -2.16 26.24
CA ALA A 283 -4.43 -1.89 27.42
C ALA A 283 -4.08 -2.81 28.62
N SER A 284 -3.68 -4.05 28.35
CA SER A 284 -3.23 -5.00 29.38
C SER A 284 -1.88 -4.59 29.98
N LEU A 285 -0.96 -4.04 29.18
CA LEU A 285 0.32 -3.51 29.65
C LEU A 285 0.14 -2.24 30.49
N VAL A 286 -0.80 -1.37 30.13
CA VAL A 286 -1.07 -0.14 30.90
C VAL A 286 -1.77 -0.43 32.24
N SER A 287 -2.58 -1.49 32.33
CA SER A 287 -3.28 -1.87 33.57
C SER A 287 -2.43 -2.64 34.58
N THR A 288 -1.20 -3.04 34.22
CA THR A 288 -0.27 -3.79 35.07
C THR A 288 0.85 -2.91 35.65
N HIS A 289 0.83 -1.60 35.39
CA HIS A 289 1.72 -0.56 35.93
C HIS A 289 0.96 0.44 36.79
#